data_AF-A0A523GJC2-F1
#
_entry.id   AF-A0A523GJC2-F1
#
_cell.length_a   1.000
_cell.length_b   1.000
_cell.length_c   1.000
_cell.angle_alpha   90.00
_cell.angle_beta   90.00
_cell.angle_gamma   90.00
#
_symmetry.space_group_name_H-M   'P 1'
#
loop_
_entity.id
_entity.type
_entity.pdbx_description
1 polymer ?
#
loop_
_entity_poly.entity_id
_entity_poly.type
_entity_poly.pdbx_seq_one_letter_code
_entity_poly.pdbx_strand_id
1 'polypeptide(L)'
;MRFSRQFSRRFSRTGVLITKGFLLTYLILCALTPKISAGKEAGKESDKKDPKKLTAPAGVWIESLNKPLAAGTQFSLNILVGNEMQPIDGLFGISFELHYSSSTYLEFVEPVEATAGPFLEPDTYTFTRHEPENQIFFLAVSRKRGAAGQSGYGQVMQLLARITKGAPPLWPVCFEIKNISANDYAGTAVPVQAGPSLCLTVADTPIDVMPNPFTPNDDGSNDQVEFKRDGGMPGNWSILIMDRSGRAIKRLTNGEYFWDGRNEKRHKMLPGIYLYAVHNGKQTIKRGLLWLIL
;
A
#
# COMPACT_ATOMS: atom_id res chain seq x y z
N MET A 1 35.63 59.54 -18.47
CA MET A 1 36.47 58.45 -19.02
C MET A 1 35.75 57.12 -18.80
N ARG A 2 35.51 56.37 -19.90
CA ARG A 2 35.27 54.91 -20.09
C ARG A 2 34.30 54.16 -19.14
N PHE A 3 33.09 53.75 -19.53
CA PHE A 3 32.62 52.67 -20.45
C PHE A 3 32.87 51.19 -20.03
N SER A 4 31.77 50.42 -20.13
CA SER A 4 31.64 48.96 -20.36
C SER A 4 31.64 48.03 -19.11
N ARG A 5 30.87 46.94 -19.00
CA ARG A 5 29.98 46.23 -19.96
C ARG A 5 29.04 45.24 -19.22
N GLN A 6 27.92 44.95 -19.88
CA GLN A 6 26.79 44.08 -19.54
C GLN A 6 27.13 42.59 -19.34
N PHE A 7 26.25 41.85 -18.65
CA PHE A 7 25.67 40.60 -19.18
C PHE A 7 24.34 40.26 -18.47
N SER A 8 23.21 40.48 -19.14
CA SER A 8 21.93 39.82 -18.82
C SER A 8 21.59 38.89 -19.98
N ARG A 9 21.32 37.62 -19.67
CA ARG A 9 20.90 36.62 -20.68
C ARG A 9 19.40 36.36 -20.57
N ARG A 10 18.81 36.34 -21.76
CA ARG A 10 17.40 36.21 -22.11
C ARG A 10 16.78 34.88 -21.64
N PHE A 11 15.53 34.99 -21.20
CA PHE A 11 14.53 33.94 -21.25
C PHE A 11 14.24 33.53 -22.70
N SER A 12 14.12 32.22 -22.95
CA SER A 12 13.50 31.65 -24.15
C SER A 12 12.33 30.77 -23.71
N ARG A 13 11.15 31.03 -24.30
CA ARG A 13 9.93 30.23 -24.24
C ARG A 13 9.87 29.27 -25.45
N THR A 14 8.90 28.35 -25.40
CA THR A 14 8.50 27.29 -26.35
C THR A 14 9.44 26.07 -26.33
N GLY A 15 9.00 24.81 -26.22
CA GLY A 15 7.70 24.17 -26.36
C GLY A 15 7.96 22.77 -26.93
N VAL A 16 7.56 21.70 -26.23
CA VAL A 16 6.62 20.66 -26.73
C VAL A 16 7.26 19.35 -27.22
N LEU A 17 6.91 18.29 -26.46
CA LEU A 17 6.60 16.89 -26.81
C LEU A 17 7.66 15.83 -27.22
N ILE A 18 7.45 14.65 -26.60
CA ILE A 18 7.49 13.27 -27.15
C ILE A 18 8.74 12.39 -26.89
N THR A 19 8.52 11.45 -25.96
CA THR A 19 8.92 10.03 -25.88
C THR A 19 10.36 9.61 -26.20
N LYS A 20 11.03 9.05 -25.19
CA LYS A 20 11.96 7.90 -25.26
C LYS A 20 11.78 7.12 -23.94
N GLY A 21 11.43 5.84 -23.88
CA GLY A 21 11.79 4.75 -24.78
C GLY A 21 13.18 4.22 -24.38
N PHE A 22 13.25 3.36 -23.37
CA PHE A 22 14.45 2.59 -23.04
C PHE A 22 14.06 1.14 -22.78
N LEU A 23 14.10 0.35 -23.86
CA LEU A 23 14.35 -1.10 -23.80
C LEU A 23 15.84 -1.27 -23.46
N LEU A 24 16.14 -2.03 -22.42
CA LEU A 24 17.50 -2.52 -22.18
C LEU A 24 17.60 -3.94 -22.76
N THR A 25 18.02 -4.02 -24.02
CA THR A 25 18.39 -5.25 -24.71
C THR A 25 19.80 -5.66 -24.29
N TYR A 26 19.96 -6.77 -23.57
CA TYR A 26 21.27 -7.41 -23.43
C TYR A 26 21.43 -8.50 -24.50
N LEU A 27 22.40 -8.28 -25.39
CA LEU A 27 22.94 -9.25 -26.33
C LEU A 27 23.64 -10.39 -25.57
N ILE A 28 23.32 -11.63 -25.93
CA ILE A 28 24.26 -12.76 -25.82
C ILE A 28 24.39 -13.36 -27.22
N LEU A 29 25.52 -13.09 -27.86
CA LEU A 29 26.00 -13.80 -29.05
C LEU A 29 26.61 -15.14 -28.60
N CYS A 30 26.11 -16.26 -29.11
CA CYS A 30 26.90 -17.48 -29.22
C CYS A 30 26.61 -18.16 -30.57
N ALA A 31 27.67 -18.25 -31.36
CA ALA A 31 27.70 -18.89 -32.65
C ALA A 31 27.78 -20.41 -32.48
N LEU A 32 26.83 -21.14 -33.07
CA LEU A 32 26.99 -22.55 -33.44
C LEU A 32 26.28 -22.79 -34.78
N THR A 33 27.06 -23.19 -35.78
CA THR A 33 26.59 -23.63 -37.09
C THR A 33 25.99 -25.03 -37.01
N PRO A 34 24.89 -25.35 -37.72
CA PRO A 34 24.49 -26.72 -37.93
C PRO A 34 25.07 -27.26 -39.24
N LYS A 35 25.84 -28.36 -39.15
CA LYS A 35 26.14 -29.24 -40.28
C LYS A 35 24.84 -29.92 -40.72
N ILE A 36 24.46 -29.68 -41.97
CA ILE A 36 23.39 -30.40 -42.67
C ILE A 36 23.93 -31.79 -43.05
N SER A 37 23.29 -32.84 -42.56
CA SER A 37 23.48 -34.21 -43.04
C SER A 37 22.10 -34.77 -43.40
N ALA A 38 21.91 -35.05 -44.69
CA ALA A 38 20.73 -35.69 -45.23
C ALA A 38 20.76 -37.20 -44.91
N GLY A 39 19.67 -37.70 -44.33
CA GLY A 39 19.44 -39.13 -44.09
C GLY A 39 17.95 -39.41 -44.19
N LYS A 40 17.59 -40.40 -45.01
CA LYS A 40 16.26 -40.69 -45.55
C LYS A 40 15.56 -41.79 -44.73
N GLU A 41 14.25 -41.63 -44.60
CA GLU A 41 13.18 -42.65 -44.43
C GLU A 41 13.04 -43.54 -43.16
N ALA A 42 11.87 -43.34 -42.53
CA ALA A 42 10.84 -44.33 -42.18
C ALA A 42 11.07 -45.34 -41.04
N GLY A 43 10.39 -45.08 -39.92
CA GLY A 43 10.00 -46.07 -38.91
C GLY A 43 8.90 -45.49 -38.02
N LYS A 44 7.65 -45.92 -38.24
CA LYS A 44 6.51 -45.60 -37.39
C LYS A 44 6.69 -46.31 -36.04
N GLU A 45 6.73 -45.54 -34.96
CA GLU A 45 6.37 -46.05 -33.64
C GLU A 45 5.51 -44.99 -32.95
N SER A 46 4.30 -45.40 -32.62
CA SER A 46 3.24 -44.58 -32.05
C SER A 46 3.54 -44.32 -30.58
N ASP A 47 4.27 -43.25 -30.30
CA ASP A 47 4.37 -42.73 -28.95
C ASP A 47 3.12 -41.89 -28.65
N LYS A 48 2.22 -42.45 -27.85
CA LYS A 48 1.11 -41.72 -27.23
C LYS A 48 1.73 -40.66 -26.33
N LYS A 49 1.98 -39.46 -26.89
CA LYS A 49 2.10 -38.24 -26.09
C LYS A 49 0.83 -38.13 -25.26
N ASP A 50 0.94 -38.42 -23.98
CA ASP A 50 -0.02 -37.97 -22.98
C ASP A 50 -0.32 -36.50 -23.28
N PRO A 51 -1.60 -36.11 -23.41
CA PRO A 51 -1.93 -34.72 -23.64
C PRO A 51 -1.39 -33.95 -22.45
N LYS A 52 -0.33 -33.16 -22.70
CA LYS A 52 0.31 -32.26 -21.74
C LYS A 52 -0.81 -31.56 -20.99
N LYS A 53 -1.15 -32.07 -19.79
CA LYS A 53 -2.24 -31.56 -18.99
C LYS A 53 -1.90 -30.10 -18.80
N LEU A 54 -2.67 -29.22 -19.42
CA LEU A 54 -2.42 -27.79 -19.44
C LEU A 54 -2.73 -27.30 -18.02
N THR A 55 -1.83 -27.58 -17.09
CA THR A 55 -1.89 -27.13 -15.72
C THR A 55 -1.79 -25.61 -15.77
N ALA A 56 -2.78 -24.93 -15.21
CA ALA A 56 -2.78 -23.47 -15.14
C ALA A 56 -1.45 -22.99 -14.51
N PRO A 57 -0.91 -21.84 -14.95
CA PRO A 57 0.41 -21.38 -14.53
C PRO A 57 0.45 -21.12 -13.01
N ALA A 58 1.65 -21.22 -12.43
CA ALA A 58 1.87 -20.92 -11.03
C ALA A 58 1.49 -19.46 -10.71
N GLY A 59 0.89 -19.23 -9.54
CA GLY A 59 0.51 -17.89 -9.09
C GLY A 59 1.66 -17.13 -8.44
N VAL A 60 1.59 -15.81 -8.46
CA VAL A 60 2.40 -14.88 -7.65
C VAL A 60 1.43 -13.96 -6.90
N TRP A 61 1.48 -13.95 -5.58
CA TRP A 61 0.53 -13.17 -4.77
C TRP A 61 1.15 -12.71 -3.46
N ILE A 62 0.44 -11.82 -2.78
CA ILE A 62 0.80 -11.32 -1.47
C ILE A 62 0.07 -12.17 -0.42
N GLU A 63 0.80 -12.67 0.56
CA GLU A 63 0.21 -13.40 1.68
C GLU A 63 -0.88 -12.57 2.38
N SER A 64 -2.01 -13.21 2.69
CA SER A 64 -3.15 -12.54 3.30
C SER A 64 -2.89 -12.23 4.78
N LEU A 65 -3.21 -11.01 5.19
CA LEU A 65 -3.25 -10.62 6.60
C LEU A 65 -4.70 -10.69 7.09
N ASN A 66 -5.02 -11.70 7.89
CA ASN A 66 -6.40 -12.02 8.31
C ASN A 66 -6.93 -11.12 9.45
N LYS A 67 -6.50 -9.85 9.51
CA LYS A 67 -6.96 -8.90 10.54
C LYS A 67 -6.82 -7.44 10.07
N PRO A 68 -7.69 -6.54 10.55
CA PRO A 68 -7.49 -5.11 10.39
C PRO A 68 -6.18 -4.64 11.04
N LEU A 69 -5.57 -3.59 10.49
CA LEU A 69 -4.31 -3.02 11.00
C LEU A 69 -4.57 -1.63 11.60
N ALA A 70 -4.14 -1.39 12.83
CA ALA A 70 -4.25 -0.07 13.45
C ALA A 70 -3.35 0.95 12.72
N ALA A 71 -3.77 2.21 12.72
CA ALA A 71 -2.95 3.30 12.21
C ALA A 71 -1.58 3.34 12.94
N GLY A 72 -0.50 3.58 12.18
CA GLY A 72 0.88 3.53 12.68
C GLY A 72 1.54 2.15 12.71
N THR A 73 0.78 1.07 12.49
CA THR A 73 1.29 -0.31 12.53
C THR A 73 2.20 -0.62 11.35
N GLN A 74 3.37 -1.20 11.62
CA GLN A 74 4.24 -1.80 10.60
C GLN A 74 3.84 -3.26 10.37
N PHE A 75 3.96 -3.70 9.12
CA PHE A 75 3.65 -5.07 8.71
C PHE A 75 4.50 -5.49 7.52
N SER A 76 4.64 -6.80 7.34
CA SER A 76 5.34 -7.40 6.20
C SER A 76 4.36 -7.75 5.09
N LEU A 77 4.68 -7.32 3.87
CA LEU A 77 4.12 -7.86 2.64
C LEU A 77 5.02 -9.02 2.22
N ASN A 78 4.56 -10.25 2.41
CA ASN A 78 5.27 -11.45 1.96
C ASN A 78 4.77 -11.83 0.57
N ILE A 79 5.65 -11.85 -0.43
CA ILE A 79 5.30 -12.22 -1.80
C ILE A 79 5.64 -13.69 -2.00
N LEU A 80 4.63 -14.47 -2.37
CA LEU A 80 4.69 -15.92 -2.56
C LEU A 80 4.63 -16.27 -4.06
N VAL A 81 5.27 -17.39 -4.43
CA VAL A 81 5.17 -18.00 -5.76
C VAL A 81 4.80 -19.47 -5.65
N GLY A 82 3.89 -19.92 -6.52
CA GLY A 82 3.43 -21.31 -6.61
C GLY A 82 2.73 -21.81 -5.34
N ASN A 83 2.11 -22.98 -5.43
CA ASN A 83 1.56 -23.72 -4.29
C ASN A 83 1.74 -25.23 -4.48
N GLU A 84 1.29 -26.04 -3.52
CA GLU A 84 1.36 -27.50 -3.59
C GLU A 84 0.74 -28.10 -4.87
N MET A 85 -0.36 -27.53 -5.37
CA MET A 85 -1.04 -28.00 -6.57
C MET A 85 -0.43 -27.46 -7.86
N GLN A 86 0.22 -26.30 -7.78
CA GLN A 86 0.79 -25.56 -8.91
C GLN A 86 2.16 -25.01 -8.52
N PRO A 87 3.17 -25.89 -8.35
CA PRO A 87 4.53 -25.47 -8.06
C PRO A 87 5.13 -24.77 -9.28
N ILE A 88 6.10 -23.92 -9.05
CA ILE A 88 6.95 -23.36 -10.09
C ILE A 88 8.07 -24.34 -10.42
N ASP A 89 8.53 -24.34 -11.67
CA ASP A 89 9.64 -25.17 -12.12
C ASP A 89 10.81 -24.30 -12.58
N GLY A 90 11.98 -24.51 -11.97
CA GLY A 90 13.24 -23.91 -12.41
C GLY A 90 13.34 -22.39 -12.27
N LEU A 91 12.55 -21.75 -11.39
CA LEU A 91 12.58 -20.30 -11.21
C LEU A 91 13.98 -19.83 -10.80
N PHE A 92 14.57 -18.94 -11.60
CA PHE A 92 15.86 -18.32 -11.31
C PHE A 92 15.74 -16.86 -10.93
N GLY A 93 14.83 -16.13 -11.58
CA GLY A 93 14.54 -14.74 -11.26
C GLY A 93 13.11 -14.35 -11.59
N ILE A 94 12.60 -13.38 -10.85
CA ILE A 94 11.27 -12.81 -11.04
C ILE A 94 11.30 -11.30 -10.80
N SER A 95 10.57 -10.55 -11.61
CA SER A 95 10.28 -9.13 -11.44
C SER A 95 8.80 -8.85 -11.65
N PHE A 96 8.30 -7.80 -11.00
CA PHE A 96 6.91 -7.35 -11.12
C PHE A 96 6.75 -5.91 -10.59
N GLU A 97 5.60 -5.33 -10.90
CA GLU A 97 5.14 -4.07 -10.34
C GLU A 97 4.13 -4.35 -9.22
N LEU A 98 4.36 -3.78 -8.04
CA LEU A 98 3.40 -3.71 -6.97
C LEU A 98 2.69 -2.35 -7.02
N HIS A 99 1.45 -2.34 -7.47
CA HIS A 99 0.56 -1.18 -7.45
C HIS A 99 -0.12 -1.11 -6.09
N TYR A 100 -0.29 0.08 -5.52
CA TYR A 100 -0.96 0.26 -4.23
C TYR A 100 -1.92 1.45 -4.24
N SER A 101 -2.91 1.46 -3.36
CA SER A 101 -4.08 2.35 -3.48
C SER A 101 -3.91 3.77 -2.93
N SER A 102 -2.86 4.05 -2.15
CA SER A 102 -2.67 5.36 -1.52
C SER A 102 -1.23 5.60 -1.10
N SER A 103 -0.64 6.73 -1.46
CA SER A 103 0.63 7.22 -0.90
C SER A 103 0.45 8.14 0.32
N THR A 104 -0.79 8.39 0.73
CA THR A 104 -1.11 9.20 1.92
C THR A 104 -1.31 8.33 3.16
N TYR A 105 -1.92 7.16 2.99
CA TYR A 105 -2.33 6.28 4.09
C TYR A 105 -1.47 5.02 4.22
N LEU A 106 -0.51 4.86 3.32
CA LEU A 106 0.48 3.80 3.32
C LEU A 106 1.85 4.41 3.02
N GLU A 107 2.85 3.98 3.77
CA GLU A 107 4.26 4.27 3.52
C GLU A 107 5.08 2.96 3.56
N PHE A 108 6.22 2.95 2.89
CA PHE A 108 7.19 1.86 3.00
C PHE A 108 8.27 2.21 4.01
N VAL A 109 8.70 1.23 4.80
CA VAL A 109 9.63 1.47 5.90
C VAL A 109 11.04 1.71 5.36
N GLU A 110 11.73 2.73 5.87
CA GLU A 110 13.12 3.00 5.46
C GLU A 110 14.13 2.01 6.07
N PRO A 111 15.18 1.60 5.32
CA PRO A 111 15.37 1.88 3.89
C PRO A 111 14.30 1.19 3.06
N VAL A 112 13.75 1.90 2.06
CA VAL A 112 12.65 1.43 1.22
C VAL A 112 13.17 0.37 0.25
N GLU A 113 13.38 -0.83 0.78
CA GLU A 113 14.02 -1.95 0.11
C GLU A 113 13.29 -3.25 0.43
N ALA A 114 13.17 -4.12 -0.57
CA ALA A 114 12.67 -5.46 -0.37
C ALA A 114 13.82 -6.44 -0.10
N THR A 115 13.59 -7.38 0.79
CA THR A 115 14.51 -8.49 1.09
C THR A 115 14.12 -9.72 0.29
N ALA A 116 15.11 -10.54 -0.07
CA ALA A 116 14.84 -11.83 -0.70
C ALA A 116 14.14 -12.75 0.30
N GLY A 117 13.20 -13.54 -0.19
CA GLY A 117 12.56 -14.59 0.59
C GLY A 117 13.33 -15.91 0.50
N PRO A 118 13.12 -16.84 1.44
CA PRO A 118 13.88 -18.09 1.53
C PRO A 118 13.81 -18.99 0.29
N PHE A 119 12.80 -18.82 -0.57
CA PHE A 119 12.63 -19.68 -1.74
C PHE A 119 13.77 -19.54 -2.76
N LEU A 120 14.31 -18.34 -2.95
CA LEU A 120 15.41 -18.10 -3.90
C LEU A 120 16.79 -18.02 -3.22
N GLU A 121 16.83 -18.04 -1.90
CA GLU A 121 18.06 -18.09 -1.12
C GLU A 121 18.76 -19.45 -1.21
N PRO A 122 20.07 -19.52 -0.90
CA PRO A 122 20.98 -18.40 -0.66
C PRO A 122 21.46 -17.73 -1.97
N ASP A 123 22.20 -16.62 -1.82
CA ASP A 123 22.89 -15.90 -2.91
C ASP A 123 21.99 -15.27 -3.98
N THR A 124 21.20 -14.31 -3.51
CA THR A 124 20.30 -13.53 -4.35
C THR A 124 20.82 -12.12 -4.63
N TYR A 125 20.27 -11.52 -5.67
CA TYR A 125 20.32 -10.09 -5.96
C TYR A 125 18.89 -9.57 -5.94
N THR A 126 18.65 -8.50 -5.19
CA THR A 126 17.37 -7.79 -5.16
C THR A 126 17.49 -6.45 -5.84
N PHE A 127 16.45 -6.05 -6.55
CA PHE A 127 16.27 -4.72 -7.09
C PHE A 127 14.95 -4.15 -6.58
N THR A 128 14.98 -2.88 -6.22
CA THR A 128 13.85 -2.15 -5.67
C THR A 128 13.90 -0.72 -6.21
N ARG A 129 12.77 -0.25 -6.71
CA ARG A 129 12.56 1.17 -7.04
C ARG A 129 11.14 1.56 -6.68
N HIS A 130 10.99 2.59 -5.86
CA HIS A 130 9.70 3.11 -5.42
C HIS A 130 9.37 4.42 -6.14
N GLU A 131 8.18 4.50 -6.73
CA GLU A 131 7.65 5.69 -7.41
C GLU A 131 6.33 6.12 -6.72
N PRO A 132 6.40 6.89 -5.62
CA PRO A 132 5.23 7.28 -4.83
C PRO A 132 4.20 8.11 -5.59
N GLU A 133 4.63 8.89 -6.57
CA GLU A 133 3.78 9.69 -7.45
C GLU A 133 2.89 8.84 -8.36
N ASN A 134 3.38 7.67 -8.77
CA ASN A 134 2.66 6.74 -9.64
C ASN A 134 1.97 5.62 -8.84
N GLN A 135 2.23 5.54 -7.53
CA GLN A 135 1.77 4.47 -6.65
C GLN A 135 2.23 3.08 -7.10
N ILE A 136 3.47 3.01 -7.60
CA ILE A 136 4.10 1.79 -8.10
C ILE A 136 5.39 1.52 -7.33
N PHE A 137 5.64 0.25 -7.06
CA PHE A 137 6.89 -0.24 -6.52
C PHE A 137 7.41 -1.36 -7.44
N PHE A 138 8.55 -1.12 -8.08
CA PHE A 138 9.22 -2.10 -8.94
C PHE A 138 10.07 -3.02 -8.07
N LEU A 139 9.79 -4.31 -8.15
CA LEU A 139 10.42 -5.34 -7.35
C LEU A 139 11.05 -6.38 -8.28
N ALA A 140 12.28 -6.77 -7.99
CA ALA A 140 12.87 -7.95 -8.59
C ALA A 140 13.77 -8.69 -7.62
N VAL A 141 13.82 -10.00 -7.79
CA VAL A 141 14.75 -10.88 -7.10
C VAL A 141 15.25 -11.93 -8.10
N SER A 142 16.55 -12.20 -8.07
CA SER A 142 17.17 -13.24 -8.88
C SER A 142 18.25 -13.93 -8.09
N ARG A 143 18.47 -15.21 -8.37
CA ARG A 143 19.68 -15.90 -7.93
C ARG A 143 20.90 -15.35 -8.66
N LYS A 144 22.08 -15.42 -8.05
CA LYS A 144 23.35 -15.00 -8.68
C LYS A 144 23.85 -16.04 -9.69
N ARG A 145 24.71 -15.59 -10.61
CA ARG A 145 25.36 -16.46 -11.62
C ARG A 145 26.06 -17.64 -10.94
N GLY A 146 25.85 -18.84 -11.47
CA GLY A 146 26.41 -20.09 -10.95
C GLY A 146 25.42 -20.90 -10.11
N ALA A 147 24.31 -20.31 -9.67
CA ALA A 147 23.20 -21.04 -9.07
C ALA A 147 22.29 -21.69 -10.13
N ALA A 148 21.64 -22.79 -9.78
CA ALA A 148 20.57 -23.40 -10.59
C ALA A 148 19.23 -22.68 -10.36
N GLY A 149 18.23 -22.95 -11.21
CA GLY A 149 16.84 -22.59 -10.92
C GLY A 149 16.30 -23.34 -9.70
N GLN A 150 15.26 -22.81 -9.07
CA GLN A 150 14.55 -23.42 -7.95
C GLN A 150 13.15 -23.86 -8.37
N SER A 151 12.78 -25.11 -8.08
CA SER A 151 11.41 -25.63 -8.26
C SER A 151 10.70 -25.76 -6.91
N GLY A 152 9.37 -25.70 -6.90
CA GLY A 152 8.53 -25.80 -5.71
C GLY A 152 7.64 -24.58 -5.51
N TYR A 153 7.46 -24.15 -4.27
CA TYR A 153 6.70 -22.95 -3.93
C TYR A 153 7.25 -22.32 -2.66
N GLY A 154 6.98 -21.03 -2.46
CA GLY A 154 7.39 -20.33 -1.26
C GLY A 154 7.52 -18.83 -1.42
N GLN A 155 8.07 -18.18 -0.39
CA GLN A 155 8.26 -16.74 -0.36
C GLN A 155 9.50 -16.32 -1.17
N VAL A 156 9.30 -15.45 -2.16
CA VAL A 156 10.36 -14.92 -3.02
C VAL A 156 10.89 -13.57 -2.55
N MET A 157 10.05 -12.75 -1.92
CA MET A 157 10.43 -11.43 -1.42
C MET A 157 9.60 -11.06 -0.19
N GLN A 158 10.13 -10.16 0.63
CA GLN A 158 9.42 -9.46 1.69
C GLN A 158 9.65 -7.96 1.56
N LEU A 159 8.60 -7.17 1.78
CA LEU A 159 8.65 -5.72 1.81
C LEU A 159 7.97 -5.21 3.09
N LEU A 160 8.64 -4.30 3.81
CA LEU A 160 8.08 -3.71 5.02
C LEU A 160 7.28 -2.46 4.70
N ALA A 161 6.05 -2.42 5.19
CA ALA A 161 5.14 -1.30 5.01
C ALA A 161 4.57 -0.84 6.36
N ARG A 162 4.01 0.37 6.39
CA ARG A 162 3.30 0.93 7.54
C ARG A 162 2.01 1.59 7.11
N ILE A 163 0.93 1.33 7.84
CA ILE A 163 -0.25 2.19 7.79
C ILE A 163 0.11 3.51 8.45
N THR A 164 -0.03 4.64 7.75
CA THR A 164 0.37 5.93 8.35
C THR A 164 -0.51 6.27 9.56
N LYS A 165 -0.01 7.07 10.50
CA LYS A 165 -0.78 7.47 11.69
C LYS A 165 -2.04 8.30 11.36
N GLY A 166 -2.08 8.93 10.18
CA GLY A 166 -3.22 9.70 9.69
C GLY A 166 -4.19 8.90 8.84
N ALA A 167 -4.01 7.57 8.73
CA ALA A 167 -4.92 6.71 7.99
C ALA A 167 -6.29 6.66 8.68
N PRO A 168 -7.39 7.02 7.99
CA PRO A 168 -8.72 6.98 8.57
C PRO A 168 -9.13 5.54 8.93
N PRO A 169 -9.82 5.35 10.06
CA PRO A 169 -10.39 4.05 10.40
C PRO A 169 -11.35 3.55 9.30
N LEU A 170 -11.39 2.23 9.11
CA LEU A 170 -12.18 1.54 8.08
C LEU A 170 -11.75 1.83 6.63
N TRP A 171 -10.73 2.65 6.41
CA TRP A 171 -10.24 2.93 5.06
C TRP A 171 -9.55 1.69 4.45
N PRO A 172 -9.82 1.34 3.18
CA PRO A 172 -9.13 0.24 2.52
C PRO A 172 -7.76 0.69 1.96
N VAL A 173 -6.75 -0.15 2.19
CA VAL A 173 -5.43 -0.05 1.56
C VAL A 173 -5.21 -1.31 0.74
N CYS A 174 -5.16 -1.16 -0.58
CA CYS A 174 -5.10 -2.28 -1.51
C CYS A 174 -3.78 -2.35 -2.25
N PHE A 175 -3.41 -3.56 -2.67
CA PHE A 175 -2.21 -3.91 -3.38
C PHE A 175 -2.55 -4.84 -4.55
N GLU A 176 -1.87 -4.65 -5.68
CA GLU A 176 -2.06 -5.46 -6.88
C GLU A 176 -0.70 -5.73 -7.54
N ILE A 177 -0.47 -6.97 -7.97
CA ILE A 177 0.74 -7.36 -8.69
C ILE A 177 0.45 -7.31 -10.20
N LYS A 178 1.31 -6.60 -10.95
CA LYS A 178 1.23 -6.44 -12.41
C LYS A 178 2.58 -6.66 -13.07
N ASN A 179 2.54 -6.77 -14.40
CA ASN A 179 3.73 -6.76 -15.28
C ASN A 179 4.81 -7.76 -14.81
N ILE A 180 4.38 -8.99 -14.55
CA ILE A 180 5.26 -10.05 -14.05
C ILE A 180 6.14 -10.57 -15.19
N SER A 181 7.43 -10.69 -14.91
CA SER A 181 8.38 -11.42 -15.73
C SER A 181 9.14 -12.41 -14.85
N ALA A 182 9.11 -13.68 -15.21
CA ALA A 182 9.86 -14.73 -14.51
C ALA A 182 10.67 -15.53 -15.53
N ASN A 183 11.87 -15.95 -15.13
CA ASN A 183 12.77 -16.70 -15.99
C ASN A 183 13.50 -17.81 -15.24
N ASP A 184 13.88 -18.84 -15.99
CA ASP A 184 14.77 -19.90 -15.53
C ASP A 184 16.25 -19.46 -15.62
N TYR A 185 17.15 -20.38 -15.28
CA TYR A 185 18.60 -20.12 -15.27
C TYR A 185 19.18 -19.94 -16.68
N ALA A 186 18.48 -20.42 -17.71
CA ALA A 186 18.84 -20.26 -19.11
C ALA A 186 18.28 -18.96 -19.73
N GLY A 187 17.47 -18.21 -18.97
CA GLY A 187 16.78 -17.00 -19.42
C GLY A 187 15.47 -17.28 -20.16
N THR A 188 14.99 -18.53 -20.17
CA THR A 188 13.69 -18.88 -20.75
C THR A 188 12.58 -18.38 -19.83
N ALA A 189 11.51 -17.83 -20.40
CA ALA A 189 10.37 -17.37 -19.63
C ALA A 189 9.68 -18.53 -18.88
N VAL A 190 9.44 -18.35 -17.59
CA VAL A 190 8.67 -19.26 -16.74
C VAL A 190 7.24 -18.71 -16.63
N PRO A 191 6.21 -19.46 -17.03
CA PRO A 191 4.84 -18.95 -17.04
C PRO A 191 4.32 -18.80 -15.60
N VAL A 192 3.95 -17.57 -15.25
CA VAL A 192 3.38 -17.19 -13.96
C VAL A 192 2.21 -16.23 -14.16
N GLN A 193 1.26 -16.23 -13.23
CA GLN A 193 0.10 -15.34 -13.25
C GLN A 193 -0.03 -14.58 -11.92
N ALA A 194 -0.57 -13.37 -11.98
CA ALA A 194 -0.90 -12.62 -10.78
C ALA A 194 -2.05 -13.31 -10.02
N GLY A 195 -1.91 -13.42 -8.70
CA GLY A 195 -3.00 -13.81 -7.82
C GLY A 195 -3.92 -12.63 -7.48
N PRO A 196 -4.83 -12.81 -6.51
CA PRO A 196 -5.79 -11.77 -6.13
C PRO A 196 -5.09 -10.55 -5.50
N SER A 197 -5.73 -9.39 -5.62
CA SER A 197 -5.34 -8.19 -4.87
C SER A 197 -5.46 -8.42 -3.36
N LEU A 198 -4.50 -7.89 -2.61
CA LEU A 198 -4.60 -7.82 -1.15
C LEU A 198 -5.22 -6.48 -0.77
N CYS A 199 -6.36 -6.48 -0.08
CA CYS A 199 -6.93 -5.28 0.50
C CYS A 199 -6.99 -5.41 2.02
N LEU A 200 -6.32 -4.49 2.71
CA LEU A 200 -6.29 -4.39 4.16
C LEU A 200 -7.25 -3.28 4.60
N THR A 201 -7.94 -3.50 5.70
CA THR A 201 -8.78 -2.46 6.33
C THR A 201 -8.04 -1.87 7.51
N VAL A 202 -7.98 -0.54 7.58
CA VAL A 202 -7.49 0.16 8.78
C VAL A 202 -8.45 -0.14 9.93
N ALA A 203 -7.90 -0.57 11.07
CA ALA A 203 -8.70 -0.97 12.23
C ALA A 203 -9.60 0.18 12.71
N ASP A 204 -10.83 -0.16 13.09
CA ASP A 204 -11.72 0.81 13.74
C ASP A 204 -11.24 1.07 15.15
N THR A 205 -11.09 2.35 15.50
CA THR A 205 -10.66 2.81 16.81
C THR A 205 -11.83 3.52 17.50
N PRO A 206 -12.01 3.33 18.82
CA PRO A 206 -13.06 4.03 19.55
C PRO A 206 -12.81 5.54 19.50
N ILE A 207 -13.90 6.32 19.52
CA ILE A 207 -13.81 7.76 19.77
C ILE A 207 -13.74 7.95 21.27
N ASP A 208 -12.68 8.59 21.74
CA ASP A 208 -12.52 9.02 23.10
C ASP A 208 -13.09 10.42 23.30
N VAL A 209 -13.71 10.63 24.45
CA VAL A 209 -14.36 11.91 24.81
C VAL A 209 -13.88 12.28 26.20
N MET A 210 -12.93 13.20 26.26
CA MET A 210 -12.18 13.50 27.48
C MET A 210 -11.70 14.95 27.53
N PRO A 211 -11.57 15.56 28.71
CA PRO A 211 -12.06 15.06 30.00
C PRO A 211 -13.59 15.02 30.04
N ASN A 212 -14.13 14.09 30.83
CA ASN A 212 -15.55 13.98 31.10
C ASN A 212 -15.73 13.36 32.50
N PRO A 213 -16.07 14.16 33.54
CA PRO A 213 -16.53 15.55 33.49
C PRO A 213 -15.47 16.58 33.07
N PHE A 214 -15.91 17.77 32.66
CA PHE A 214 -15.06 18.93 32.35
C PHE A 214 -15.57 20.21 33.04
N THR A 215 -14.69 21.19 33.25
CA THR A 215 -14.89 22.39 34.07
C THR A 215 -14.48 23.66 33.32
N PRO A 216 -15.34 24.28 32.48
CA PRO A 216 -15.01 25.47 31.69
C PRO A 216 -15.00 26.77 32.54
N ASN A 217 -14.13 26.81 33.55
CA ASN A 217 -13.97 27.92 34.49
C ASN A 217 -12.80 28.85 34.13
N ASP A 218 -12.11 28.58 33.02
CA ASP A 218 -10.99 29.33 32.48
C ASP A 218 -9.74 29.28 33.40
N ASP A 219 -9.56 28.21 34.19
CA ASP A 219 -8.42 28.01 35.10
C ASP A 219 -7.20 27.29 34.48
N GLY A 220 -7.32 26.86 33.22
CA GLY A 220 -6.32 26.13 32.46
C GLY A 220 -6.44 24.60 32.54
N SER A 221 -7.34 24.07 33.38
CA SER A 221 -7.52 22.65 33.62
C SER A 221 -8.94 22.18 33.26
N ASN A 222 -9.04 21.22 32.34
CA ASN A 222 -10.32 20.64 31.90
C ASN A 222 -11.34 21.67 31.39
N ASP A 223 -10.89 22.80 30.84
CA ASP A 223 -11.76 23.88 30.35
C ASP A 223 -12.61 23.50 29.12
N GLN A 224 -12.24 22.42 28.45
CA GLN A 224 -12.89 21.94 27.26
C GLN A 224 -12.88 20.41 27.24
N VAL A 225 -13.90 19.82 26.63
CA VAL A 225 -13.90 18.40 26.28
C VAL A 225 -13.42 18.23 24.84
N GLU A 226 -12.54 17.27 24.62
CA GLU A 226 -12.02 16.86 23.31
C GLU A 226 -12.69 15.56 22.84
N PHE A 227 -13.05 15.52 21.56
CA PHE A 227 -13.50 14.33 20.85
C PHE A 227 -12.36 13.82 19.96
N LYS A 228 -11.67 12.80 20.43
CA LYS A 228 -10.46 12.28 19.77
C LYS A 228 -10.68 10.88 19.25
N ARG A 229 -10.02 10.56 18.14
CA ARG A 229 -9.91 9.19 17.63
C ARG A 229 -8.55 9.00 16.97
N ASP A 230 -7.89 7.88 17.27
CA ASP A 230 -6.64 7.51 16.60
C ASP A 230 -6.86 7.26 15.11
N GLY A 231 -6.00 7.80 14.25
CA GLY A 231 -6.23 7.84 12.80
C GLY A 231 -7.14 8.99 12.34
N GLY A 232 -7.65 9.80 13.28
CA GLY A 232 -8.54 10.91 13.01
C GLY A 232 -10.01 10.50 12.83
N MET A 233 -10.87 11.51 12.68
CA MET A 233 -12.28 11.29 12.36
C MET A 233 -12.44 11.08 10.85
N PRO A 234 -13.20 10.06 10.40
CA PRO A 234 -13.37 9.78 8.98
C PRO A 234 -14.25 10.84 8.28
N GLY A 235 -13.81 11.31 7.11
CA GLY A 235 -14.64 12.05 6.14
C GLY A 235 -15.35 13.31 6.67
N ASN A 236 -16.59 13.51 6.22
CA ASN A 236 -17.48 14.61 6.64
C ASN A 236 -18.17 14.25 7.96
N TRP A 237 -17.44 14.34 9.06
CA TRP A 237 -17.99 14.09 10.39
C TRP A 237 -18.65 15.35 10.97
N SER A 238 -19.57 15.15 11.92
CA SER A 238 -20.10 16.22 12.76
C SER A 238 -20.39 15.72 14.16
N ILE A 239 -20.21 16.59 15.15
CA ILE A 239 -20.55 16.31 16.54
C ILE A 239 -21.72 17.21 16.91
N LEU A 240 -22.82 16.61 17.34
CA LEU A 240 -23.98 17.32 17.83
C LEU A 240 -24.01 17.24 19.35
N ILE A 241 -24.03 18.38 20.02
CA ILE A 241 -24.16 18.49 21.47
C ILE A 241 -25.54 19.09 21.76
N MET A 242 -26.27 18.44 22.66
CA MET A 242 -27.67 18.71 22.95
C MET A 242 -27.89 18.86 24.44
N ASP A 243 -28.85 19.68 24.82
CA ASP A 243 -29.35 19.71 26.18
C ASP A 243 -30.18 18.44 26.50
N ARG A 244 -30.58 18.27 27.76
CA ARG A 244 -31.38 17.11 28.22
C ARG A 244 -32.73 16.92 27.51
N SER A 245 -33.23 17.94 26.80
CA SER A 245 -34.46 17.85 26.00
C SER A 245 -34.20 17.35 24.58
N GLY A 246 -32.93 17.10 24.20
CA GLY A 246 -32.52 16.73 22.85
C GLY A 246 -32.36 17.93 21.91
N ARG A 247 -32.50 19.16 22.40
CA ARG A 247 -32.31 20.36 21.58
C ARG A 247 -30.81 20.59 21.38
N ALA A 248 -30.41 20.70 20.11
CA ALA A 248 -29.04 21.04 19.74
C ALA A 248 -28.64 22.41 20.27
N ILE A 249 -27.53 22.46 21.00
CA ILE A 249 -26.95 23.69 21.55
C ILE A 249 -25.62 24.06 20.88
N LYS A 250 -24.91 23.05 20.34
CA LYS A 250 -23.66 23.22 19.63
C LYS A 250 -23.52 22.12 18.58
N ARG A 251 -22.99 22.47 17.42
CA ARG A 251 -22.59 21.58 16.36
C ARG A 251 -21.12 21.86 16.05
N LEU A 252 -20.29 20.83 16.13
CA LEU A 252 -18.90 20.90 15.74
C LEU A 252 -18.71 20.26 14.37
N THR A 253 -18.01 20.93 13.48
CA THR A 253 -17.71 20.46 12.11
C THR A 253 -16.29 20.86 11.69
N ASN A 254 -15.77 20.27 10.61
CA ASN A 254 -14.59 20.80 9.89
C ASN A 254 -13.35 21.08 10.77
N GLY A 255 -12.94 20.10 11.58
CA GLY A 255 -11.73 20.21 12.41
C GLY A 255 -11.97 20.71 13.84
N GLU A 256 -13.22 21.00 14.21
CA GLU A 256 -13.59 21.37 15.57
C GLU A 256 -13.78 20.15 16.50
N TYR A 257 -12.73 19.77 17.23
CA TYR A 257 -12.79 18.61 18.13
C TYR A 257 -13.11 18.96 19.58
N PHE A 258 -13.29 20.24 19.89
CA PHE A 258 -13.38 20.73 21.27
C PHE A 258 -14.70 21.42 21.56
N TRP A 259 -15.19 21.26 22.79
CA TRP A 259 -16.30 22.04 23.32
C TRP A 259 -15.96 22.65 24.66
N ASP A 260 -16.09 23.98 24.73
CA ASP A 260 -15.76 24.84 25.88
C ASP A 260 -16.99 25.15 26.77
N GLY A 261 -18.05 24.34 26.67
CA GLY A 261 -19.27 24.57 27.43
C GLY A 261 -20.11 25.76 26.95
N ARG A 262 -19.87 26.30 25.74
CA ARG A 262 -20.68 27.38 25.16
C ARG A 262 -21.59 26.91 24.03
N ASN A 263 -22.73 27.56 23.86
CA ASN A 263 -23.58 27.32 22.69
C ASN A 263 -23.07 28.04 21.42
N GLU A 264 -23.78 27.89 20.31
CA GLU A 264 -23.43 28.59 19.05
C GLU A 264 -23.34 30.12 19.17
N LYS A 265 -24.12 30.71 20.08
CA LYS A 265 -24.10 32.15 20.34
C LYS A 265 -23.03 32.54 21.37
N ARG A 266 -22.08 31.66 21.70
CA ARG A 266 -20.99 31.85 22.67
C ARG A 266 -21.44 32.08 24.12
N HIS A 267 -22.70 31.83 24.44
CA HIS A 267 -23.21 31.92 25.82
C HIS A 267 -22.75 30.69 26.62
N LYS A 268 -22.29 30.91 27.86
CA LYS A 268 -21.95 29.82 28.79
C LYS A 268 -23.19 28.98 29.09
N MET A 269 -23.04 27.67 29.01
CA MET A 269 -24.08 26.71 29.40
C MET A 269 -24.04 26.46 30.90
N LEU A 270 -25.19 26.12 31.48
CA LEU A 270 -25.29 25.83 32.91
C LEU A 270 -24.63 24.49 33.23
N PRO A 271 -24.15 24.29 34.48
CA PRO A 271 -23.76 22.97 34.96
C PRO A 271 -24.87 21.94 34.73
N GLY A 272 -24.49 20.74 34.30
CA GLY A 272 -25.43 19.66 34.09
C GLY A 272 -24.98 18.61 33.07
N ILE A 273 -25.93 17.74 32.74
CA ILE A 273 -25.74 16.65 31.80
C ILE A 273 -26.16 17.11 30.40
N TYR A 274 -25.27 16.86 29.44
CA TYR A 274 -25.49 17.10 28.02
C TYR A 274 -25.39 15.78 27.26
N LEU A 275 -26.12 15.69 26.15
CA LEU A 275 -26.07 14.56 25.24
C LEU A 275 -25.16 14.91 24.08
N TYR A 276 -24.35 13.96 23.61
CA TYR A 276 -23.63 14.13 22.36
C TYR A 276 -23.88 12.97 21.40
N ALA A 277 -23.78 13.27 20.10
CA ALA A 277 -23.79 12.30 19.03
C ALA A 277 -22.72 12.65 17.99
N VAL A 278 -21.85 11.69 17.67
CA VAL A 278 -20.87 11.81 16.58
C VAL A 278 -21.42 11.11 15.36
N HIS A 279 -21.46 11.84 14.25
CA HIS A 279 -21.97 11.38 12.97
C HIS A 279 -20.86 11.32 11.93
N ASN A 280 -20.89 10.29 11.08
CA ASN A 280 -20.16 10.24 9.81
C ASN A 280 -21.20 10.24 8.68
N GLY A 281 -21.38 11.38 8.00
CA GLY A 281 -22.49 11.59 7.10
C GLY A 281 -23.85 11.35 7.78
N LYS A 282 -24.61 10.38 7.29
CA LYS A 282 -25.93 10.03 7.85
C LYS A 282 -25.88 9.04 9.03
N GLN A 283 -24.75 8.37 9.24
CA GLN A 283 -24.62 7.34 10.26
C GLN A 283 -24.19 7.95 11.59
N THR A 284 -24.86 7.60 12.69
CA THR A 284 -24.32 7.87 14.03
C THR A 284 -23.30 6.79 14.40
N ILE A 285 -22.08 7.19 14.72
CA ILE A 285 -20.96 6.29 15.05
C ILE A 285 -20.62 6.28 16.54
N LYS A 286 -21.03 7.30 17.31
CA LYS A 286 -20.95 7.29 18.78
C LYS A 286 -22.03 8.18 19.37
N ARG A 287 -22.51 7.83 20.58
CA ARG A 287 -23.35 8.67 21.44
C ARG A 287 -22.85 8.57 22.87
N GLY A 288 -23.20 9.56 23.68
CA GLY A 288 -22.92 9.49 25.10
C GLY A 288 -23.39 10.73 25.85
N LEU A 289 -22.91 10.83 27.09
CA LEU A 289 -23.19 11.92 28.00
C LEU A 289 -21.93 12.74 28.23
N LEU A 290 -22.10 14.05 28.43
CA LEU A 290 -21.09 14.97 28.89
C LEU A 290 -21.55 15.58 30.21
N TRP A 291 -20.63 15.69 31.15
CA TRP A 291 -20.87 16.30 32.45
C TRP A 291 -20.12 17.63 32.50
N LEU A 292 -20.86 18.73 32.44
CA LEU A 292 -20.34 20.08 32.63
C LEU A 292 -20.50 20.45 34.10
N ILE A 293 -19.39 20.76 34.75
CA ILE A 293 -19.34 21.19 36.16
C ILE A 293 -18.68 22.58 36.21
N LEU A 294 -18.98 23.39 37.21
CA LEU A 294 -18.33 24.68 37.49
C LEU A 294 -17.64 24.64 38.84
#